data_AF-R9IET5-F1
#
_entry.id   AF-R9IET5-F1
#
_cell.length_a   1.000
_cell.length_b   1.000
_cell.length_c   1.000
_cell.angle_alpha   90.00
_cell.angle_beta   90.00
_cell.angle_gamma   90.00
#
_symmetry.space_group_name_H-M   'P 1'
#
loop_
_entity.id
_entity.type
_entity.pdbx_description
1 polymer ?
#
loop_
_entity_poly.entity_id
_entity_poly.type
_entity_poly.pdbx_seq_one_letter_code
_entity_poly.pdbx_strand_id
1 'polypeptide(L)'
;MATLMDWGFINGGHYHLMGIVTGHPKLTDGMDIATSYVESVIRQDNSVVVRTKTGTIYNLELAEIGMDKEVVYDTIAVLKSFGFDENIIIEAQVLRERKGVEYLSNADRILENGELLLCMAGTNTVRAYFKFCNKVEQCQIHVHTGMHQDSILIEIMGKVDFRYFPMPNSCEVYHWSDGLKSVKIANIGITQTVFDGRGSVLVIKKGEMKALEKKIFANEGLFSPDCVNGKSIMTGSFLYNLNIGNSKKEG
;
A
#
# COMPACT_ATOMS: atom_id res chain seq x y z
N MET A 1 -21.33 -4.74 -0.46
CA MET A 1 -21.11 -5.19 0.94
C MET A 1 -19.78 -4.63 1.38
N ALA A 2 -19.67 -4.14 2.61
CA ALA A 2 -18.42 -3.58 3.11
C ALA A 2 -17.38 -4.70 3.31
N THR A 3 -16.12 -4.40 3.07
CA THR A 3 -14.99 -5.27 3.36
C THR A 3 -13.84 -4.43 3.91
N LEU A 4 -12.89 -5.08 4.56
CA LEU A 4 -11.65 -4.47 5.01
C LEU A 4 -10.47 -5.27 4.44
N MET A 5 -9.44 -4.57 3.99
CA MET A 5 -8.13 -5.13 3.67
C MET A 5 -7.18 -4.91 4.85
N ASP A 6 -6.17 -5.78 4.96
CA ASP A 6 -5.21 -5.82 6.08
C ASP A 6 -5.92 -5.75 7.45
N TRP A 7 -7.00 -6.53 7.57
CA TRP A 7 -7.94 -6.39 8.67
C TRP A 7 -7.52 -7.18 9.92
N GLY A 8 -7.93 -6.72 11.08
CA GLY A 8 -7.74 -7.44 12.34
C GLY A 8 -8.71 -6.99 13.40
N PHE A 9 -8.69 -7.63 14.56
CA PHE A 9 -9.41 -7.15 15.74
C PHE A 9 -8.46 -6.48 16.72
N ILE A 10 -9.01 -5.53 17.49
CA ILE A 10 -8.35 -4.91 18.64
C ILE A 10 -9.25 -5.02 19.86
N ASN A 11 -8.63 -5.16 21.04
CA ASN A 11 -9.33 -5.24 22.31
C ASN A 11 -9.04 -4.03 23.22
N GLY A 12 -9.98 -3.09 23.25
CA GLY A 12 -9.92 -1.89 24.11
C GLY A 12 -10.90 -1.92 25.29
N GLY A 13 -11.34 -3.11 25.71
CA GLY A 13 -12.46 -3.32 26.65
C GLY A 13 -13.77 -3.75 25.96
N HIS A 14 -13.86 -3.47 24.66
CA HIS A 14 -14.78 -4.09 23.72
C HIS A 14 -13.99 -4.50 22.47
N TYR A 15 -14.52 -5.44 21.71
CA TYR A 15 -13.90 -5.89 20.46
C TYR A 15 -14.27 -4.96 19.32
N HIS A 16 -13.27 -4.46 18.60
CA HIS A 16 -13.45 -3.67 17.39
C HIS A 16 -12.75 -4.36 16.24
N LEU A 17 -13.29 -4.18 15.04
CA LEU A 17 -12.62 -4.54 13.80
C LEU A 17 -11.84 -3.33 13.30
N MET A 18 -10.66 -3.54 12.73
CA MET A 18 -9.86 -2.50 12.08
C MET A 18 -9.36 -2.95 10.70
N GLY A 19 -8.99 -1.99 9.86
CA GLY A 19 -8.39 -2.22 8.53
C GLY A 19 -8.77 -1.15 7.51
N ILE A 20 -8.36 -1.35 6.26
CA ILE A 20 -8.61 -0.43 5.14
C ILE A 20 -9.97 -0.73 4.53
N VAL A 21 -10.92 0.20 4.66
CA VAL A 21 -12.31 -0.03 4.24
C VAL A 21 -12.54 0.11 2.75
N THR A 22 -13.37 -0.76 2.17
CA THR A 22 -13.97 -0.54 0.85
C THR A 22 -15.44 -0.95 0.81
N GLY A 23 -16.21 -0.30 -0.05
CA GLY A 23 -17.61 -0.62 -0.30
C GLY A 23 -18.55 -0.32 0.87
N HIS A 24 -18.12 0.51 1.82
CA HIS A 24 -18.92 0.94 2.95
C HIS A 24 -19.86 2.08 2.53
N PRO A 25 -21.15 2.07 2.91
CA PRO A 25 -22.14 3.04 2.41
C PRO A 25 -21.92 4.49 2.87
N LYS A 26 -21.12 4.69 3.91
CA LYS A 26 -20.90 6.01 4.55
C LYS A 26 -19.44 6.43 4.65
N LEU A 27 -18.51 5.52 4.38
CA LEU A 27 -17.07 5.76 4.57
C LEU A 27 -16.42 5.71 3.20
N THR A 28 -15.52 6.66 2.95
CA THR A 28 -14.68 6.68 1.76
C THR A 28 -13.79 5.44 1.69
N ASP A 29 -13.72 4.83 0.51
CA ASP A 29 -12.82 3.71 0.26
C ASP A 29 -11.36 4.11 0.49
N GLY A 30 -10.58 3.16 1.00
CA GLY A 30 -9.17 3.34 1.29
C GLY A 30 -8.86 3.94 2.65
N MET A 31 -9.86 4.38 3.42
CA MET A 31 -9.62 4.88 4.78
C MET A 31 -9.27 3.74 5.73
N ASP A 32 -8.23 3.93 6.54
CA ASP A 32 -8.00 3.12 7.73
C ASP A 32 -9.06 3.44 8.77
N ILE A 33 -9.76 2.41 9.26
CA ILE A 33 -10.84 2.58 10.23
C ILE A 33 -10.69 1.62 11.39
N ALA A 34 -11.27 2.00 12.52
CA ALA A 34 -11.72 1.07 13.56
C ALA A 34 -13.26 1.17 13.63
N THR A 35 -13.94 0.03 13.69
CA THR A 35 -15.41 -0.01 13.67
C THR A 35 -16.00 0.27 15.05
N SER A 36 -17.33 0.36 15.11
CA SER A 36 -18.07 0.13 16.36
C SER A 36 -17.89 -1.31 16.86
N TYR A 37 -18.37 -1.60 18.08
CA TYR A 37 -18.20 -2.92 18.70
C TYR A 37 -18.67 -4.06 17.81
N VAL A 38 -17.93 -5.14 17.81
CA VAL A 38 -18.31 -6.39 17.14
C VAL A 38 -19.41 -7.06 17.95
N GLU A 39 -20.53 -7.34 17.28
CA GLU A 39 -21.68 -8.05 17.85
C GLU A 39 -21.58 -9.55 17.59
N SER A 40 -21.17 -9.95 16.37
CA SER A 40 -20.98 -11.34 16.02
C SER A 40 -19.96 -11.52 14.91
N VAL A 41 -19.34 -12.71 14.89
CA VAL A 41 -18.42 -13.18 13.86
C VAL A 41 -18.88 -14.57 13.43
N ILE A 42 -19.10 -14.75 12.12
CA ILE A 42 -19.60 -16.01 11.54
C ILE A 42 -18.63 -16.46 10.45
N ARG A 43 -18.22 -17.73 10.49
CA ARG A 43 -17.39 -18.33 9.45
C ARG A 43 -18.17 -18.47 8.13
N GLN A 44 -17.55 -18.14 7.00
CA GLN A 44 -18.04 -18.46 5.67
C GLN A 44 -16.87 -18.85 4.75
N ASP A 45 -16.71 -20.14 4.46
CA ASP A 45 -15.63 -20.65 3.60
C ASP A 45 -14.26 -20.02 3.92
N ASN A 46 -13.65 -19.28 3.00
CA ASN A 46 -12.36 -18.60 3.18
C ASN A 46 -12.49 -17.17 3.72
N SER A 47 -13.62 -16.82 4.34
CA SER A 47 -13.88 -15.52 4.94
C SER A 47 -14.56 -15.63 6.31
N VAL A 48 -14.69 -14.48 6.97
CA VAL A 48 -15.55 -14.30 8.14
C VAL A 48 -16.49 -13.12 7.88
N VAL A 49 -17.74 -13.29 8.28
CA VAL A 49 -18.75 -12.23 8.24
C VAL A 49 -18.87 -11.64 9.64
N VAL A 50 -18.59 -10.36 9.75
CA VAL A 50 -18.62 -9.61 11.01
C VAL A 50 -19.80 -8.67 10.99
N ARG A 51 -20.65 -8.75 12.02
CA ARG A 51 -21.69 -7.74 12.27
C ARG A 51 -21.25 -6.85 13.42
N THR A 52 -21.32 -5.55 13.22
CA THR A 52 -21.07 -4.56 14.28
C THR A 52 -22.37 -4.11 14.95
N LYS A 53 -22.27 -3.56 16.16
CA LYS A 53 -23.39 -3.05 16.96
C LYS A 53 -24.21 -1.97 16.27
N THR A 54 -23.60 -1.24 15.32
CA THR A 54 -24.30 -0.25 14.49
C THR A 54 -25.03 -0.87 13.29
N GLY A 55 -25.01 -2.20 13.16
CA GLY A 55 -25.68 -2.96 12.10
C GLY A 55 -24.89 -3.10 10.81
N THR A 56 -23.64 -2.63 10.75
CA THR A 56 -22.80 -2.80 9.55
C THR A 56 -22.33 -4.24 9.44
N ILE A 57 -22.44 -4.81 8.24
CA ILE A 57 -21.97 -6.16 7.93
C ILE A 57 -20.72 -6.05 7.05
N TYR A 58 -19.63 -6.62 7.54
CA TYR A 58 -18.36 -6.74 6.82
C TYR A 58 -18.15 -8.19 6.39
N ASN A 59 -17.71 -8.39 5.15
CA ASN A 59 -17.20 -9.68 4.68
C ASN A 59 -15.68 -9.60 4.53
N LEU A 60 -14.99 -10.38 5.35
CA LEU A 60 -13.55 -10.27 5.54
C LEU A 60 -12.89 -11.56 5.06
N GLU A 61 -12.23 -11.49 3.91
CA GLU A 61 -11.46 -12.63 3.40
C GLU A 61 -10.29 -12.91 4.33
N LEU A 62 -10.08 -14.18 4.70
CA LEU A 62 -8.93 -14.56 5.51
C LEU A 62 -7.59 -14.21 4.85
N ALA A 63 -7.54 -14.21 3.53
CA ALA A 63 -6.34 -13.84 2.78
C ALA A 63 -5.99 -12.34 2.89
N GLU A 64 -6.90 -11.52 3.41
CA GLU A 64 -6.74 -10.08 3.63
C GLU A 64 -6.47 -9.73 5.10
N ILE A 65 -6.27 -10.73 5.97
CA ILE A 65 -6.01 -10.49 7.39
C ILE A 65 -4.65 -9.80 7.60
N GLY A 66 -4.59 -8.89 8.56
CA GLY A 66 -3.37 -8.26 9.07
C GLY A 66 -2.46 -9.29 9.75
N MET A 67 -1.16 -9.17 9.50
CA MET A 67 -0.13 -10.07 10.02
C MET A 67 0.92 -9.32 10.83
N ASP A 68 0.64 -8.05 11.16
CA ASP A 68 1.39 -7.37 12.21
C ASP A 68 1.27 -8.16 13.52
N LYS A 69 2.38 -8.26 14.23
CA LYS A 69 2.48 -9.12 15.41
C LYS A 69 1.44 -8.75 16.47
N GLU A 70 1.23 -7.46 16.73
CA GLU A 70 0.27 -6.99 17.73
C GLU A 70 -1.17 -7.28 17.27
N VAL A 71 -1.46 -7.00 16.00
CA VAL A 71 -2.77 -7.26 15.38
C VAL A 71 -3.13 -8.75 15.42
N VAL A 72 -2.17 -9.64 15.15
CA VAL A 72 -2.40 -11.10 15.16
C VAL A 72 -2.76 -11.60 16.56
N TYR A 73 -2.08 -11.13 17.61
CA TYR A 73 -2.37 -11.56 18.98
C TYR A 73 -3.80 -11.20 19.40
N ASP A 74 -4.21 -9.95 19.18
CA ASP A 74 -5.57 -9.50 19.49
C ASP A 74 -6.60 -10.23 18.62
N THR A 75 -6.31 -10.41 17.34
CA THR A 75 -7.20 -11.13 16.41
C THR A 75 -7.44 -12.57 16.85
N ILE A 76 -6.41 -13.29 17.29
CA ILE A 76 -6.55 -14.64 17.87
C ILE A 76 -7.45 -14.61 19.10
N ALA A 77 -7.16 -13.72 20.04
CA ALA A 77 -7.90 -13.64 21.31
C ALA A 77 -9.39 -13.36 21.07
N VAL A 78 -9.69 -12.43 20.17
CA VAL A 78 -11.06 -12.06 19.81
C VAL A 78 -11.76 -13.20 19.09
N LEU A 79 -11.15 -13.82 18.07
CA LEU A 79 -11.75 -14.95 17.35
C LEU A 79 -12.04 -16.13 18.29
N LYS A 80 -11.14 -16.46 19.23
CA LYS A 80 -11.40 -17.48 20.26
C LYS A 80 -12.64 -17.17 21.10
N SER A 81 -12.85 -15.91 21.47
CA SER A 81 -14.02 -15.50 22.24
C SER A 81 -15.35 -15.70 21.48
N PHE A 82 -15.28 -15.75 20.14
CA PHE A 82 -16.39 -16.09 19.25
C PHE A 82 -16.44 -17.58 18.88
N GLY A 83 -15.67 -18.44 19.56
CA GLY A 83 -15.70 -19.90 19.39
C GLY A 83 -14.86 -20.44 18.24
N PHE A 84 -13.94 -19.64 17.68
CA PHE A 84 -13.01 -20.10 16.65
C PHE A 84 -11.79 -20.78 17.26
N ASP A 85 -11.28 -21.80 16.56
CA ASP A 85 -10.01 -22.46 16.85
C ASP A 85 -8.83 -21.59 16.39
N GLU A 86 -7.67 -21.69 17.06
CA GLU A 86 -6.40 -21.07 16.68
C GLU A 86 -5.96 -21.39 15.24
N ASN A 87 -6.37 -22.55 14.72
CA ASN A 87 -6.08 -23.01 13.36
C ASN A 87 -6.55 -22.03 12.28
N ILE A 88 -7.54 -21.15 12.56
CA ILE A 88 -8.00 -20.15 11.59
C ILE A 88 -6.88 -19.19 11.17
N ILE A 89 -5.93 -18.86 12.05
CA ILE A 89 -4.81 -17.98 11.70
C ILE A 89 -3.80 -18.69 10.81
N ILE A 90 -3.55 -19.97 11.06
CA ILE A 90 -2.69 -20.80 10.20
C ILE A 90 -3.29 -20.87 8.80
N GLU A 91 -4.61 -21.11 8.70
CA GLU A 91 -5.32 -21.10 7.43
C GLU A 91 -5.24 -19.74 6.74
N ALA A 92 -5.47 -18.65 7.48
CA ALA A 92 -5.42 -17.31 6.96
C ALA A 92 -4.01 -16.93 6.45
N GLN A 93 -2.96 -17.36 7.14
CA GLN A 93 -1.58 -17.18 6.70
C GLN A 93 -1.33 -17.88 5.36
N VAL A 94 -1.73 -19.15 5.22
CA VAL A 94 -1.58 -19.91 3.98
C VAL A 94 -2.36 -19.25 2.83
N LEU A 95 -3.57 -18.78 3.09
CA LEU A 95 -4.39 -18.07 2.10
C LEU A 95 -3.75 -16.73 1.70
N ARG A 96 -3.21 -15.97 2.66
CA ARG A 96 -2.52 -14.69 2.40
C ARG A 96 -1.25 -14.90 1.58
N GLU A 97 -0.43 -15.90 1.90
CA GLU A 97 0.77 -16.25 1.14
C GLU A 97 0.43 -16.60 -0.31
N ARG A 98 -0.59 -17.45 -0.53
CA ARG A 98 -1.07 -17.79 -1.88
C ARG A 98 -1.53 -16.55 -2.65
N LYS A 99 -2.32 -15.69 -2.01
CA LYS A 99 -2.81 -14.44 -2.61
C LYS A 99 -1.66 -13.46 -2.92
N GLY A 100 -0.63 -13.41 -2.06
CA GLY A 100 0.59 -12.65 -2.30
C GLY A 100 1.35 -13.10 -3.55
N VAL A 101 1.50 -14.41 -3.75
CA VAL A 101 2.09 -14.98 -4.98
C VAL A 101 1.24 -14.62 -6.20
N GLU A 102 -0.08 -14.72 -6.10
CA GLU A 102 -0.99 -14.32 -7.17
C GLU A 102 -0.83 -12.84 -7.54
N TYR A 103 -0.73 -11.95 -6.54
CA TYR A 103 -0.51 -10.52 -6.79
C TYR A 103 0.80 -10.24 -7.51
N LEU A 104 1.90 -10.87 -7.09
CA LEU A 104 3.19 -10.72 -7.76
C LEU A 104 3.14 -11.24 -9.20
N SER A 105 2.50 -12.39 -9.42
CA SER A 105 2.31 -12.96 -10.76
C SER A 105 1.46 -12.05 -11.65
N ASN A 106 0.39 -11.47 -11.11
CA ASN A 106 -0.47 -10.54 -11.83
C ASN A 106 0.26 -9.24 -12.16
N ALA A 107 1.02 -8.69 -11.22
CA ALA A 107 1.86 -7.52 -11.45
C ALA A 107 2.92 -7.79 -12.55
N ASP A 108 3.53 -8.98 -12.56
CA ASP A 108 4.52 -9.35 -13.59
C ASP A 108 3.93 -9.42 -15.00
N ARG A 109 2.68 -9.87 -15.12
CA ARG A 109 1.93 -9.86 -16.38
C ARG A 109 1.53 -8.46 -16.85
N ILE A 110 1.34 -7.53 -15.92
CA ILE A 110 0.86 -6.17 -16.21
C ILE A 110 2.03 -5.23 -16.53
N LEU A 111 3.15 -5.39 -15.83
CA LEU A 111 4.27 -4.45 -15.84
C LEU A 111 5.31 -4.80 -16.90
N GLU A 112 5.80 -3.75 -17.56
CA GLU A 112 7.04 -3.75 -18.31
C GLU A 112 8.20 -3.30 -17.42
N ASN A 113 9.43 -3.59 -17.86
CA ASN A 113 10.63 -3.23 -17.10
C ASN A 113 10.77 -1.70 -16.96
N GLY A 114 10.84 -1.22 -15.71
CA GLY A 114 10.91 0.19 -15.33
C GLY A 114 9.55 0.83 -15.03
N GLU A 115 8.48 0.04 -14.92
CA GLU A 115 7.13 0.52 -14.58
C GLU A 115 6.73 0.19 -13.13
N LEU A 116 5.90 1.06 -12.56
CA LEU A 116 5.30 0.93 -11.22
C LEU A 116 3.79 0.69 -11.35
N LEU A 117 3.25 -0.24 -10.57
CA LEU A 117 1.81 -0.46 -10.39
C LEU A 117 1.41 -0.04 -8.98
N LEU A 118 0.41 0.84 -8.87
CA LEU A 118 -0.26 1.18 -7.61
C LEU A 118 -1.66 0.55 -7.61
N CYS A 119 -1.95 -0.28 -6.61
CA CYS A 119 -3.28 -0.79 -6.33
C CYS A 119 -3.94 0.10 -5.29
N MET A 120 -4.90 0.91 -5.72
CA MET A 120 -5.48 1.99 -4.92
C MET A 120 -6.96 1.77 -4.63
N ALA A 121 -7.39 2.20 -3.45
CA ALA A 121 -8.79 2.36 -3.06
C ALA A 121 -8.97 3.82 -2.62
N GLY A 122 -9.85 4.56 -3.29
CA GLY A 122 -9.93 6.01 -3.08
C GLY A 122 -8.57 6.68 -3.34
N THR A 123 -8.03 7.35 -2.33
CA THR A 123 -6.71 8.02 -2.37
C THR A 123 -5.60 7.25 -1.67
N ASN A 124 -5.91 6.07 -1.12
CA ASN A 124 -4.92 5.25 -0.42
C ASN A 124 -4.33 4.19 -1.36
N THR A 125 -3.00 4.05 -1.36
CA THR A 125 -2.31 2.95 -2.03
C THR A 125 -2.22 1.80 -1.05
N VAL A 126 -2.89 0.70 -1.36
CA VAL A 126 -2.93 -0.48 -0.49
C VAL A 126 -1.75 -1.41 -0.78
N ARG A 127 -1.36 -1.49 -2.07
CA ARG A 127 -0.23 -2.30 -2.53
C ARG A 127 0.45 -1.61 -3.69
N ALA A 128 1.76 -1.82 -3.83
CA ALA A 128 2.52 -1.31 -4.94
C ALA A 128 3.57 -2.32 -5.40
N TYR A 129 3.82 -2.38 -6.71
CA TYR A 129 4.74 -3.33 -7.33
C TYR A 129 5.57 -2.62 -8.40
N PHE A 130 6.87 -2.89 -8.41
CA PHE A 130 7.79 -2.32 -9.40
C PHE A 130 8.53 -3.44 -10.13
N LYS A 131 8.68 -3.31 -11.45
CA LYS A 131 9.42 -4.28 -12.26
C LYS A 131 10.78 -3.74 -12.68
N PHE A 132 11.85 -4.42 -12.27
CA PHE A 132 13.22 -4.07 -12.63
C PHE A 132 14.07 -5.31 -12.92
N CYS A 133 14.94 -5.24 -13.92
CA CYS A 133 15.66 -6.39 -14.48
C CYS A 133 14.76 -7.61 -14.72
N ASN A 134 13.55 -7.39 -15.26
CA ASN A 134 12.52 -8.41 -15.50
C ASN A 134 12.05 -9.18 -14.25
N LYS A 135 12.22 -8.60 -13.07
CA LYS A 135 11.71 -9.13 -11.81
C LYS A 135 10.76 -8.13 -11.18
N VAL A 136 9.60 -8.61 -10.73
CA VAL A 136 8.68 -7.81 -9.91
C VAL A 136 9.04 -7.92 -8.43
N GLU A 137 9.08 -6.78 -7.77
CA GLU A 137 9.25 -6.64 -6.33
C GLU A 137 8.09 -5.81 -5.76
N GLN A 138 7.63 -6.13 -4.56
CA GLN A 138 6.65 -5.31 -3.84
C GLN A 138 7.36 -4.08 -3.25
N CYS A 139 6.80 -2.90 -3.50
CA CYS A 139 7.30 -1.66 -2.94
C CYS A 139 6.85 -1.49 -1.49
N GLN A 140 7.67 -0.79 -0.72
CA GLN A 140 7.24 -0.27 0.57
C GLN A 140 6.35 0.96 0.36
N ILE A 141 5.37 1.13 1.26
CA ILE A 141 4.43 2.25 1.27
C ILE A 141 4.58 2.93 2.62
N HIS A 142 4.94 4.21 2.59
CA HIS A 142 5.18 5.00 3.79
C HIS A 142 4.32 6.25 3.77
N VAL A 143 3.72 6.58 4.92
CA VAL A 143 3.24 7.93 5.17
C VAL A 143 4.47 8.76 5.54
N HIS A 144 4.87 9.65 4.65
CA HIS A 144 5.95 10.60 4.88
C HIS A 144 5.36 11.89 5.43
N THR A 145 5.51 12.07 6.74
CA THR A 145 4.97 13.22 7.47
C THR A 145 5.74 14.49 7.15
N GLY A 146 5.06 15.46 6.55
CA GLY A 146 5.65 16.74 6.17
C GLY A 146 5.33 17.84 7.19
N MET A 147 6.07 18.95 7.14
CA MET A 147 5.75 20.12 7.97
C MET A 147 4.41 20.79 7.59
N HIS A 148 3.94 20.59 6.36
CA HIS A 148 2.77 21.29 5.79
C HIS A 148 1.69 20.32 5.33
N GLN A 149 2.09 19.20 4.73
CA GLN A 149 1.19 18.17 4.25
C GLN A 149 1.90 16.82 4.21
N ASP A 150 1.19 15.79 4.64
CA ASP A 150 1.67 14.41 4.57
C ASP A 150 1.57 13.90 3.13
N SER A 151 2.59 13.16 2.71
CA SER A 151 2.66 12.53 1.40
C SER A 151 2.75 11.03 1.55
N ILE A 152 2.28 10.30 0.55
CA ILE A 152 2.52 8.86 0.44
C ILE A 152 3.79 8.66 -0.37
N LEU A 153 4.75 7.92 0.17
CA LEU A 153 5.99 7.49 -0.48
C LEU A 153 5.87 6.01 -0.85
N ILE A 154 6.08 5.72 -2.13
CA ILE A 154 6.20 4.39 -2.69
C ILE A 154 7.67 4.16 -3.04
N GLU A 155 8.30 3.22 -2.34
CA GLU A 155 9.76 3.08 -2.40
C GLU A 155 10.23 1.62 -2.56
N ILE A 156 11.27 1.46 -3.38
CA ILE A 156 12.30 0.44 -3.17
C ILE A 156 13.62 1.19 -3.14
N MET A 157 14.30 1.16 -1.99
CA MET A 157 15.48 1.98 -1.71
C MET A 157 16.51 1.88 -2.85
N GLY A 158 16.86 3.04 -3.42
CA GLY A 158 17.82 3.17 -4.53
C GLY A 158 17.32 2.73 -5.91
N LYS A 159 16.06 2.28 -6.05
CA LYS A 159 15.47 1.84 -7.33
C LYS A 159 14.28 2.68 -7.78
N VAL A 160 13.35 2.99 -6.88
CA VAL A 160 12.13 3.77 -7.20
C VAL A 160 11.74 4.64 -6.01
N ASP A 161 11.40 5.90 -6.30
CA ASP A 161 10.80 6.86 -5.37
C ASP A 161 9.65 7.56 -6.11
N PHE A 162 8.42 7.24 -5.73
CA PHE A 162 7.23 7.90 -6.24
C PHE A 162 6.43 8.44 -5.07
N ARG A 163 6.04 9.71 -5.13
CA ARG A 163 5.29 10.37 -4.06
C ARG A 163 4.08 11.09 -4.58
N TYR A 164 3.02 11.06 -3.79
CA TYR A 164 1.82 11.84 -4.06
C TYR A 164 1.20 12.36 -2.76
N PHE A 165 0.47 13.45 -2.85
CA PHE A 165 -0.35 13.97 -1.77
C PHE A 165 -1.76 13.37 -1.86
N PRO A 166 -2.24 12.67 -0.81
CA PRO A 166 -3.64 12.26 -0.74
C PRO A 166 -4.48 13.48 -0.33
N MET A 167 -5.28 13.99 -1.26
CA MET A 167 -6.28 15.05 -1.03
C MET A 167 -7.63 14.42 -0.66
N PRO A 168 -8.61 15.19 -0.13
CA PRO A 168 -9.90 14.61 0.26
C PRO A 168 -10.63 13.80 -0.82
N ASN A 169 -10.47 14.13 -2.10
CA ASN A 169 -11.16 13.46 -3.23
C ASN A 169 -10.25 13.16 -4.43
N SER A 170 -8.95 13.36 -4.32
CA SER A 170 -7.99 13.19 -5.41
C SER A 170 -6.59 12.94 -4.87
N CYS A 171 -5.69 12.56 -5.76
CA CYS A 171 -4.26 12.47 -5.49
C CYS A 171 -3.54 13.49 -6.37
N GLU A 172 -2.55 14.19 -5.81
CA GLU A 172 -1.67 15.07 -6.56
C GLU A 172 -0.26 14.49 -6.58
N VAL A 173 0.32 14.29 -7.76
CA VAL A 173 1.70 13.77 -7.87
C VAL A 173 2.69 14.80 -7.33
N TYR A 174 3.50 14.36 -6.37
CA TYR A 174 4.48 15.21 -5.71
C TYR A 174 5.91 14.98 -6.23
N HIS A 175 6.33 13.72 -6.33
CA HIS A 175 7.65 13.35 -6.82
C HIS A 175 7.58 12.10 -7.70
N TRP A 176 8.45 12.03 -8.69
CA TRP A 176 8.53 10.91 -9.63
C TRP A 176 9.99 10.72 -10.03
N SER A 177 10.60 9.61 -9.60
CA SER A 177 12.01 9.33 -9.84
C SER A 177 12.40 9.25 -11.33
N ASP A 178 13.65 9.56 -11.67
CA ASP A 178 14.03 9.74 -13.06
C ASP A 178 14.05 8.43 -13.87
N GLY A 179 14.41 7.32 -13.23
CA GLY A 179 14.39 5.98 -13.82
C GLY A 179 13.01 5.36 -13.99
N LEU A 180 11.99 5.92 -13.36
CA LEU A 180 10.64 5.39 -13.41
C LEU A 180 9.95 5.82 -14.72
N LYS A 181 9.65 4.85 -15.60
CA LYS A 181 9.12 5.10 -16.94
C LYS A 181 7.65 5.51 -16.94
N SER A 182 6.82 4.76 -16.22
CA SER A 182 5.38 4.95 -16.14
C SER A 182 4.86 4.49 -14.78
N VAL A 183 3.72 5.04 -14.37
CA VAL A 183 2.99 4.62 -13.17
C VAL A 183 1.60 4.19 -13.60
N LYS A 184 1.26 2.93 -13.42
CA LYS A 184 -0.06 2.36 -13.64
C LYS A 184 -0.85 2.39 -12.34
N ILE A 185 -2.07 2.89 -12.40
CA ILE A 185 -3.01 2.95 -11.26
C ILE A 185 -4.12 1.96 -11.53
N ALA A 186 -4.24 0.94 -10.69
CA ALA A 186 -5.36 0.00 -10.68
C ALA A 186 -6.29 0.33 -9.51
N ASN A 187 -7.56 0.61 -9.82
CA ASN A 187 -8.56 0.87 -8.79
C ASN A 187 -9.19 -0.45 -8.30
N ILE A 188 -8.83 -0.82 -7.07
CA ILE A 188 -9.34 -2.01 -6.38
C ILE A 188 -10.52 -1.70 -5.44
N GLY A 189 -10.85 -0.41 -5.27
CA GLY A 189 -12.02 0.05 -4.54
C GLY A 189 -13.32 -0.03 -5.35
N ILE A 190 -14.41 0.37 -4.72
CA ILE A 190 -15.75 0.52 -5.29
C ILE A 190 -15.97 1.95 -5.79
N THR A 191 -15.39 2.96 -5.13
CA THR A 191 -15.40 4.36 -5.59
C THR A 191 -14.26 4.62 -6.58
N GLN A 192 -14.36 5.71 -7.35
CA GLN A 192 -13.31 6.09 -8.30
C GLN A 192 -12.03 6.58 -7.59
N THR A 193 -10.87 6.30 -8.16
CA THR A 193 -9.60 6.95 -7.82
C THR A 193 -9.37 8.08 -8.81
N VAL A 194 -8.96 9.25 -8.31
CA VAL A 194 -8.74 10.44 -9.14
C VAL A 194 -7.33 10.96 -8.92
N PHE A 195 -6.60 11.19 -10.00
CA PHE A 195 -5.39 12.01 -9.98
C PHE A 195 -5.72 13.35 -10.61
N ASP A 196 -5.52 14.43 -9.85
CA ASP A 196 -5.75 15.80 -10.28
C ASP A 196 -4.45 16.57 -10.10
N GLY A 197 -3.95 17.13 -11.18
CA GLY A 197 -2.71 17.90 -11.16
C GLY A 197 -2.46 18.58 -12.49
N ARG A 198 -1.88 19.78 -12.43
CA ARG A 198 -1.40 20.54 -13.61
C ARG A 198 -2.49 20.78 -14.67
N GLY A 199 -3.73 21.01 -14.23
CA GLY A 199 -4.87 21.27 -15.11
C GLY A 199 -5.38 20.03 -15.85
N SER A 200 -4.92 18.84 -15.47
CA SER A 200 -5.38 17.56 -16.02
C SER A 200 -5.97 16.68 -14.91
N VAL A 201 -7.06 16.00 -15.23
CA VAL A 201 -7.74 15.10 -14.32
C VAL A 201 -7.80 13.71 -14.94
N LEU A 202 -7.22 12.72 -14.26
CA LEU A 202 -7.34 11.31 -14.60
C LEU A 202 -8.27 10.62 -13.60
N VAL A 203 -9.42 10.15 -14.09
CA VAL A 203 -10.38 9.37 -13.31
C VAL A 203 -10.24 7.89 -13.64
N ILE A 204 -10.04 7.04 -12.64
CA ILE A 204 -9.95 5.59 -12.74
C ILE A 204 -11.16 4.98 -12.05
N LYS A 205 -12.11 4.43 -12.83
CA LYS A 205 -13.33 3.84 -12.27
C LYS A 205 -13.04 2.49 -11.59
N LYS A 206 -14.02 1.97 -10.84
CA LYS A 206 -13.96 0.64 -10.22
C LYS A 206 -13.47 -0.43 -11.22
N GLY A 207 -12.41 -1.14 -10.86
CA GLY A 207 -11.84 -2.21 -11.67
C GLY A 207 -11.09 -1.76 -12.92
N GLU A 208 -11.01 -0.45 -13.20
CA GLU A 208 -10.18 0.08 -14.28
C GLU A 208 -8.72 0.17 -13.85
N MET A 209 -7.84 0.14 -14.85
CA MET A 209 -6.44 0.48 -14.72
C MET A 209 -6.07 1.50 -15.78
N LYS A 210 -5.34 2.56 -15.39
CA LYS A 210 -4.84 3.59 -16.31
C LYS A 210 -3.41 3.97 -15.97
N ALA A 211 -2.64 4.41 -16.97
CA ALA A 211 -1.31 4.94 -16.76
C ALA A 211 -1.35 6.44 -16.52
N LEU A 212 -0.54 6.92 -15.58
CA LEU A 212 -0.18 8.33 -15.47
C LEU A 212 0.89 8.65 -16.50
N GLU A 213 0.74 9.79 -17.16
CA GLU A 213 1.74 10.30 -18.09
C GLU A 213 2.68 11.25 -17.36
N LYS A 214 3.98 10.90 -17.29
CA LYS A 214 4.99 11.70 -16.57
C LYS A 214 4.98 13.18 -17.01
N LYS A 215 4.86 13.45 -18.31
CA LYS A 215 4.83 14.82 -18.85
C LYS A 215 3.64 15.66 -18.37
N ILE A 216 2.53 15.02 -18.04
CA ILE A 216 1.31 15.68 -17.62
C ILE A 216 1.32 15.88 -16.11
N PHE A 217 1.67 14.85 -15.35
CA PHE A 217 1.46 14.82 -13.91
C PHE A 217 2.72 15.03 -13.05
N ALA A 218 3.92 14.74 -13.55
CA ALA A 218 5.11 14.81 -12.70
C ALA A 218 5.51 16.26 -12.41
N ASN A 219 5.65 16.61 -11.14
CA ASN A 219 6.21 17.89 -10.73
C ASN A 219 7.73 17.95 -10.98
N GLU A 220 8.25 19.13 -11.37
CA GLU A 220 9.69 19.39 -11.31
C GLU A 220 10.05 19.52 -9.83
N GLY A 221 10.59 18.47 -9.20
CA GLY A 221 10.81 18.52 -7.76
C GLY A 221 11.64 17.39 -7.17
N LEU A 222 12.56 17.80 -6.30
CA LEU A 222 13.49 17.05 -5.45
C LEU A 222 14.58 16.22 -6.17
N PHE A 223 15.78 16.20 -5.59
CA PHE A 223 16.87 15.32 -6.02
C PHE A 223 16.40 13.87 -5.95
N SER A 224 16.43 13.17 -7.07
CA SER A 224 15.98 11.78 -7.12
C SER A 224 17.01 10.87 -6.45
N PRO A 225 16.62 10.04 -5.48
CA PRO A 225 17.53 9.10 -4.83
C PRO A 225 17.84 7.88 -5.72
N ASP A 226 17.14 7.71 -6.84
CA ASP A 226 17.43 6.66 -7.80
C ASP A 226 18.78 6.95 -8.50
N CYS A 227 19.65 5.93 -8.55
CA CYS A 227 21.05 6.08 -8.95
C CYS A 227 21.24 6.35 -10.46
N VAL A 228 20.19 6.74 -11.18
CA VAL A 228 20.14 6.79 -12.65
C VAL A 228 20.69 8.11 -13.19
N ASN A 229 20.60 9.19 -12.41
CA ASN A 229 21.10 10.51 -12.80
C ASN A 229 22.37 10.95 -12.07
N GLY A 230 23.12 10.02 -11.45
CA GLY A 230 24.35 10.31 -10.70
C GLY A 230 24.15 11.14 -9.43
N LYS A 231 22.88 11.38 -9.02
CA LYS A 231 22.45 12.20 -7.88
C LYS A 231 22.01 11.36 -6.69
N SER A 232 22.64 10.21 -6.47
CA SER A 232 22.40 9.40 -5.28
C SER A 232 23.10 10.02 -4.06
N ILE A 233 22.41 10.14 -2.92
CA ILE A 233 23.04 10.48 -1.63
C ILE A 233 24.08 9.41 -1.21
N MET A 234 24.03 8.20 -1.79
CA MET A 234 24.95 7.10 -1.47
C MET A 234 26.28 7.14 -2.23
N THR A 235 26.47 8.00 -3.24
CA THR A 235 27.78 8.10 -3.94
C THR A 235 28.77 9.03 -3.23
N GLY A 236 28.32 9.87 -2.29
CA GLY A 236 29.20 10.80 -1.55
C GLY A 236 29.95 10.19 -0.36
N SER A 237 29.40 9.14 0.27
CA SER A 237 29.95 8.57 1.51
C SER A 237 30.92 7.40 1.31
N PHE A 238 30.87 6.71 0.18
CA PHE A 238 31.82 5.63 -0.13
C PHE A 238 33.14 6.12 -0.75
N LEU A 239 33.15 7.27 -1.45
CA LEU A 239 34.36 7.83 -2.05
C LEU A 239 35.23 8.62 -1.06
N TYR A 240 34.68 9.08 0.07
CA TYR A 240 35.45 9.79 1.09
C TYR A 240 36.35 8.85 1.91
N ASN A 241 36.03 7.55 2.00
CA ASN A 241 36.82 6.56 2.73
C ASN A 241 37.90 5.86 1.89
N LEU A 242 37.90 6.01 0.56
CA LEU A 242 38.94 5.43 -0.31
C LEU A 242 40.11 6.40 -0.61
N ASN A 243 39.93 7.70 -0.37
CA ASN A 243 40.96 8.72 -0.68
C ASN A 243 41.83 9.14 0.52
N ILE A 244 41.66 8.56 1.71
CA ILE A 244 42.53 8.82 2.87
C ILE A 244 43.71 7.83 2.93
N GLY A 245 43.73 6.79 2.08
CA GLY A 245 44.73 5.72 2.14
C GLY A 245 46.03 5.91 1.35
N ASN A 246 46.15 6.93 0.47
CA ASN A 246 47.26 7.01 -0.49
C ASN A 246 47.89 8.41 -0.62
N SER A 247 48.18 9.08 0.50
CA SER A 247 49.17 10.15 0.47
C SER A 247 50.12 10.08 1.66
N LYS A 248 51.42 10.07 1.33
CA LYS A 248 52.62 10.20 2.18
C LYS A 248 53.36 8.90 2.53
N LYS A 249 54.38 8.61 1.71
CA LYS A 249 55.78 8.46 2.15
C LYS A 249 56.72 8.65 0.95
N GLU A 250 57.06 9.91 0.68
CA GLU A 250 58.33 10.28 0.07
C GLU A 250 58.94 11.35 0.98
N GLY A 251 60.19 11.11 1.40
CA GLY A 251 60.90 11.84 2.46
C GLY A 251 61.70 10.88 3.31
#